data_AF-A0A7S3IYT5-F1
#
_entry.id   AF-A0A7S3IYT5-F1
#
_cell.length_a   1.000
_cell.length_b   1.000
_cell.length_c   1.000
_cell.angle_alpha   90.00
_cell.angle_beta   90.00
_cell.angle_gamma   90.00
#
_symmetry.space_group_name_H-M   'P 1'
#
loop_
_entity.id
_entity.type
_entity.pdbx_description
1 polymer ?
#
loop_
_entity_poly.entity_id
_entity_poly.type
_entity_poly.pdbx_seq_one_letter_code
_entity_poly.pdbx_strand_id
1 'polypeptide(L)'
;MQPPTKKDVANWPKCSFFGVFDGHGGNTCADFLRDNLHQFIIKDAAFPQNPRQAIFNGYKKAESYFLDTVEAFASGRPHMLDKSGSCAIVALLVEKKVFVVNVGDSRAIMSADGGNFCYNLSIDHKPNDEVEQ
;
A
#
# COMPACT_ATOMS: atom_id res chain seq x y z
N MET A 1 0.86 -17.43 -4.40
CA MET A 1 0.67 -17.94 -5.78
C MET A 1 0.96 -16.80 -6.75
N GLN A 2 1.42 -17.04 -7.98
CA GLN A 2 1.51 -15.93 -8.95
C GLN A 2 0.10 -15.50 -9.41
N PRO A 3 -0.13 -14.23 -9.78
CA PRO A 3 -1.38 -13.81 -10.40
C PRO A 3 -1.74 -14.77 -11.55
N PRO A 4 -3.02 -15.19 -11.66
CA PRO A 4 -3.40 -16.27 -12.55
C PRO A 4 -3.05 -15.89 -14.00
N THR A 5 -2.45 -16.83 -14.72
CA THR A 5 -2.51 -16.78 -16.18
C THR A 5 -3.97 -17.02 -16.61
N LYS A 6 -4.37 -16.63 -17.82
CA LYS A 6 -5.76 -16.74 -18.31
C LYS A 6 -6.45 -18.11 -18.09
N LYS A 7 -5.70 -19.17 -17.78
CA LYS A 7 -6.19 -20.53 -17.52
C LYS A 7 -6.62 -20.82 -16.07
N ASP A 8 -6.23 -20.00 -15.08
CA ASP A 8 -6.49 -20.27 -13.64
C ASP A 8 -7.50 -19.29 -12.98
N VAL A 9 -8.19 -18.48 -13.79
CA VAL A 9 -9.11 -17.42 -13.32
C VAL A 9 -10.26 -17.96 -12.47
N ALA A 10 -10.67 -19.21 -12.68
CA ALA A 10 -11.80 -19.81 -11.98
C ALA A 10 -11.61 -19.93 -10.45
N ASN A 11 -10.36 -19.99 -9.96
CA ASN A 11 -10.04 -20.18 -8.54
C ASN A 11 -9.40 -18.95 -7.88
N TRP A 12 -9.27 -17.83 -8.60
CA TRP A 12 -8.75 -16.58 -8.04
C TRP A 12 -9.90 -15.71 -7.54
N PRO A 13 -9.82 -15.15 -6.32
CA PRO A 13 -10.89 -14.32 -5.80
C PRO A 13 -11.03 -13.03 -6.60
N LYS A 14 -12.25 -12.49 -6.65
CA LYS A 14 -12.47 -11.13 -7.14
C LYS A 14 -11.76 -10.16 -6.23
N CYS A 15 -10.90 -9.33 -6.82
CA CYS A 15 -10.12 -8.34 -6.10
C CYS A 15 -10.22 -6.96 -6.74
N SER A 16 -10.15 -5.92 -5.92
CA SER A 16 -10.01 -4.53 -6.37
C SER A 16 -9.07 -3.81 -5.43
N PHE A 17 -8.16 -3.02 -5.99
CA PHE A 17 -7.15 -2.27 -5.24
C PHE A 17 -7.33 -0.79 -5.53
N PHE A 18 -7.53 0.00 -4.49
CA PHE A 18 -7.62 1.45 -4.55
C PHE A 18 -6.56 2.02 -3.61
N GLY A 19 -5.75 2.96 -4.09
CA GLY A 19 -4.68 3.57 -3.29
C GLY A 19 -4.58 5.05 -3.58
N VAL A 20 -4.35 5.84 -2.53
CA VAL A 20 -3.93 7.24 -2.62
C VAL A 20 -2.56 7.35 -1.98
N PHE A 21 -1.65 7.99 -2.71
CA PHE A 21 -0.24 8.15 -2.34
C PHE A 21 0.09 9.65 -2.35
N ASP A 22 0.28 10.21 -1.15
CA ASP A 22 0.60 11.62 -0.97
C ASP A 22 2.12 11.79 -0.81
N GLY A 23 2.79 12.17 -1.91
CA GLY A 23 4.24 12.27 -1.99
C GLY A 23 4.80 13.58 -1.42
N HIS A 24 5.97 13.51 -0.79
CA HIS A 24 6.69 14.67 -0.25
C HIS A 24 8.20 14.52 -0.48
N GLY A 25 8.92 15.65 -0.58
CA GLY A 25 10.36 15.62 -0.88
C GLY A 25 10.71 15.15 -2.30
N GLY A 26 9.72 15.08 -3.20
CA GLY A 26 9.78 14.52 -4.55
C GLY A 26 8.58 13.61 -4.81
N ASN A 27 8.36 13.20 -6.06
CA ASN A 27 7.25 12.30 -6.45
C ASN A 27 7.68 10.85 -6.65
N THR A 28 8.99 10.56 -6.68
CA THR A 28 9.56 9.25 -7.00
C THR A 28 8.97 8.13 -6.12
N CYS A 29 8.89 8.33 -4.80
CA CYS A 29 8.32 7.35 -3.88
C CYS A 29 6.82 7.09 -4.16
N ALA A 30 6.03 8.15 -4.33
CA ALA A 30 4.60 8.02 -4.61
C ALA A 30 4.32 7.34 -5.96
N ASP A 31 5.09 7.70 -7.01
CA ASP A 31 5.03 7.07 -8.33
C ASP A 31 5.43 5.59 -8.26
N PHE A 32 6.49 5.26 -7.51
CA PHE A 32 6.90 3.88 -7.27
C PHE A 32 5.79 3.06 -6.60
N LEU A 33 5.16 3.58 -5.54
CA LEU A 33 4.08 2.89 -4.84
C LEU A 33 2.85 2.68 -5.72
N ARG A 34 2.45 3.71 -6.49
CA ARG A 34 1.36 3.62 -7.49
C ARG A 34 1.57 2.43 -8.42
N ASP A 35 2.78 2.32 -8.97
CA ASP A 35 3.06 1.34 -10.02
C ASP A 35 3.35 -0.07 -9.48
N ASN A 36 3.85 -0.19 -8.24
CA ASN A 36 4.43 -1.45 -7.76
C ASN A 36 3.78 -2.05 -6.51
N LEU A 37 3.18 -1.25 -5.61
CA LEU A 37 2.75 -1.75 -4.29
C LEU A 37 1.77 -2.93 -4.40
N HIS A 38 0.75 -2.78 -5.26
CA HIS A 38 -0.24 -3.82 -5.49
C HIS A 38 0.40 -5.12 -6.03
N GLN A 39 1.47 -5.03 -6.83
CA GLN A 39 2.20 -6.18 -7.37
C GLN A 39 2.94 -6.94 -6.27
N PHE A 40 3.57 -6.25 -5.32
CA PHE A 40 4.24 -6.90 -4.19
C PHE A 40 3.25 -7.67 -3.32
N ILE A 41 2.04 -7.15 -3.12
CA ILE A 41 0.99 -7.78 -2.32
C ILE A 41 0.44 -9.03 -3.02
N ILE A 42 0.00 -8.93 -4.27
CA ILE A 42 -0.66 -10.06 -4.96
C ILE A 42 0.30 -11.20 -5.36
N LYS A 43 1.60 -10.92 -5.44
CA LYS A 43 2.64 -11.92 -5.73
C LYS A 43 3.16 -12.61 -4.46
N ASP A 44 2.79 -12.13 -3.28
CA ASP A 44 3.18 -12.76 -2.02
C ASP A 44 2.59 -14.19 -1.91
N ALA A 45 3.33 -15.09 -1.26
CA ALA A 45 2.91 -16.48 -1.12
C ALA A 45 1.63 -16.63 -0.30
N ALA A 46 1.37 -15.72 0.64
CA ALA A 46 0.17 -15.71 1.47
C ALA A 46 -1.07 -15.21 0.72
N PHE A 47 -0.93 -14.56 -0.44
CA PHE A 47 -2.08 -14.11 -1.21
C PHE A 47 -2.63 -15.25 -2.11
N PRO A 48 -3.96 -15.47 -2.16
CA PRO A 48 -5.03 -14.73 -1.47
C PRO A 48 -5.47 -15.30 -0.11
N GLN A 49 -4.92 -16.42 0.36
CA GLN A 49 -5.42 -17.15 1.53
C GLN A 49 -5.31 -16.36 2.85
N ASN A 50 -4.29 -15.51 2.99
CA ASN A 50 -4.09 -14.62 4.11
C ASN A 50 -3.69 -13.20 3.62
N PRO A 51 -4.69 -12.38 3.21
CA PRO A 51 -4.43 -11.04 2.68
C PRO A 51 -3.75 -10.11 3.68
N ARG A 52 -4.00 -10.26 4.99
CA ARG A 52 -3.34 -9.44 6.02
C ARG A 52 -1.82 -9.66 6.01
N GLN A 53 -1.38 -10.91 5.98
CA GLN A 53 0.04 -11.23 5.90
C GLN A 53 0.64 -10.78 4.57
N ALA A 54 -0.06 -11.00 3.45
CA ALA A 54 0.39 -10.57 2.13
C ALA A 54 0.54 -9.05 2.02
N ILE A 55 -0.38 -8.27 2.60
CA ILE A 55 -0.29 -6.81 2.72
C ILE A 55 0.98 -6.44 3.50
N PHE A 56 1.15 -6.99 4.69
CA PHE A 56 2.30 -6.67 5.54
C PHE A 56 3.64 -6.99 4.86
N ASN A 57 3.75 -8.16 4.23
CA ASN A 57 4.93 -8.56 3.46
C ASN A 57 5.14 -7.66 2.24
N GLY A 58 4.06 -7.32 1.54
CA GLY A 58 4.09 -6.48 0.35
C GLY A 58 4.61 -5.07 0.63
N TYR A 59 4.17 -4.45 1.74
CA TYR A 59 4.68 -3.15 2.18
C TYR A 59 6.16 -3.22 2.56
N LYS A 60 6.56 -4.21 3.38
CA LYS A 60 7.98 -4.40 3.73
C LYS A 60 8.87 -4.58 2.50
N LYS A 61 8.42 -5.38 1.54
CA LYS A 61 9.16 -5.64 0.30
C LYS A 61 9.23 -4.40 -0.60
N ALA A 62 8.14 -3.63 -0.69
CA ALA A 62 8.12 -2.38 -1.43
C ALA A 62 9.10 -1.35 -0.82
N GLU A 63 9.09 -1.21 0.50
CA GLU A 63 10.00 -0.33 1.24
C GLU A 63 11.47 -0.71 1.01
N SER A 64 11.85 -1.97 1.27
CA SER A 64 13.24 -2.41 1.06
C SER A 64 13.67 -2.25 -0.41
N TYR A 65 12.82 -2.63 -1.36
CA TYR A 65 13.14 -2.50 -2.78
C TYR A 65 13.34 -1.04 -3.20
N PHE A 66 12.50 -0.12 -2.70
CA PHE A 66 12.64 1.30 -2.97
C PHE A 66 13.97 1.83 -2.44
N LEU A 67 14.26 1.57 -1.15
CA LEU A 67 15.50 1.98 -0.49
C LEU A 67 16.74 1.45 -1.21
N ASP A 68 16.78 0.15 -1.54
CA ASP A 68 17.88 -0.45 -2.30
C ASP A 68 18.06 0.23 -3.67
N THR A 69 16.96 0.57 -4.33
CA THR A 69 16.97 1.23 -5.65
C THR A 69 17.53 2.66 -5.57
N VAL A 70 17.09 3.45 -4.57
CA VAL A 70 17.60 4.82 -4.42
C VAL A 70 19.07 4.85 -3.97
N GLU A 71 19.50 3.91 -3.13
CA GLU A 71 20.91 3.76 -2.75
C GLU A 71 21.78 3.35 -3.95
N ALA A 72 21.35 2.36 -4.73
CA ALA A 72 22.05 1.92 -5.92
C ALA A 72 22.20 3.07 -6.94
N PHE A 73 21.13 3.85 -7.15
CA PHE A 73 21.16 5.01 -8.05
C PHE A 73 22.11 6.11 -7.56
N ALA A 74 22.13 6.39 -6.25
CA ALA A 74 23.08 7.33 -5.67
C ALA A 74 24.54 6.86 -5.87
N SER A 75 24.77 5.54 -5.87
CA SER A 75 26.08 4.92 -6.08
C SER A 75 27.17 5.52 -5.16
N GLY A 76 26.83 5.69 -3.87
CA GLY A 76 27.74 6.28 -2.88
C GLY A 76 27.92 7.81 -2.99
N ARG A 77 27.13 8.50 -3.83
CA ARG A 77 27.12 9.97 -3.94
C ARG A 77 25.95 10.54 -3.14
N PRO A 78 26.16 11.07 -1.92
CA PRO A 78 25.06 11.44 -1.02
C PRO A 78 24.14 12.56 -1.55
N HIS A 79 24.67 13.42 -2.42
CA HIS A 79 23.90 14.51 -3.04
C HIS A 79 22.94 14.05 -4.13
N MET A 80 23.10 12.82 -4.63
CA MET A 80 22.21 12.19 -5.62
C MET A 80 21.14 11.29 -4.98
N LEU A 81 21.16 11.15 -3.64
CA LEU A 81 20.21 10.31 -2.93
C LEU A 81 18.81 10.95 -2.99
N ASP A 82 17.86 10.23 -3.57
CA ASP A 82 16.45 10.61 -3.53
C ASP A 82 15.95 10.50 -2.08
N LYS A 83 15.31 11.56 -1.60
CA LYS A 83 14.78 11.66 -0.23
C LYS A 83 13.26 11.76 -0.20
N SER A 84 12.60 11.41 -1.31
CA SER A 84 11.16 11.44 -1.40
C SER A 84 10.55 10.35 -0.51
N GLY A 85 9.46 10.72 0.14
CA GLY A 85 8.60 9.83 0.90
C GLY A 85 7.17 9.92 0.37
N SER A 86 6.29 9.07 0.90
CA SER A 86 4.87 9.12 0.59
C SER A 86 4.05 8.59 1.75
N CYS A 87 2.92 9.23 2.04
CA CYS A 87 1.83 8.58 2.75
C CYS A 87 1.19 7.53 1.83
N ALA A 88 0.51 6.54 2.41
CA ALA A 88 -0.22 5.53 1.67
C ALA A 88 -1.49 5.12 2.41
N ILE A 89 -2.65 5.44 1.82
CA ILE A 89 -3.95 4.89 2.24
C ILE A 89 -4.46 3.96 1.14
N VAL A 90 -4.70 2.69 1.49
CA VAL A 90 -5.11 1.64 0.55
C VAL A 90 -6.37 0.95 1.04
N ALA A 91 -7.32 0.75 0.12
CA ALA A 91 -8.45 -0.16 0.29
C ALA A 91 -8.29 -1.34 -0.68
N LEU A 92 -8.03 -2.53 -0.13
CA LEU A 92 -7.98 -3.79 -0.86
C LEU A 92 -9.26 -4.58 -0.60
N LEU A 93 -10.05 -4.81 -1.64
CA LEU A 93 -11.23 -5.65 -1.60
C LEU A 93 -10.83 -7.06 -2.06
N VAL A 94 -11.15 -8.07 -1.25
CA VAL A 94 -11.02 -9.49 -1.60
C VAL A 94 -12.36 -10.15 -1.32
N GLU A 95 -13.07 -10.55 -2.37
CA GLU A 95 -14.46 -11.00 -2.31
C GLU A 95 -15.36 -9.97 -1.60
N LYS A 96 -15.83 -10.30 -0.39
CA LYS A 96 -16.72 -9.45 0.42
C LYS A 96 -16.00 -8.77 1.59
N LYS A 97 -14.67 -8.85 1.65
CA LYS A 97 -13.86 -8.26 2.73
C LYS A 97 -13.09 -7.07 2.22
N VAL A 98 -13.09 -5.99 3.00
CA VAL A 98 -12.27 -4.80 2.75
C VAL A 98 -11.14 -4.77 3.77
N PHE A 99 -9.91 -4.59 3.29
CA PHE A 99 -8.73 -4.35 4.10
C PHE A 99 -8.28 -2.91 3.88
N VAL A 100 -8.28 -2.12 4.94
CA VAL A 100 -7.81 -0.74 4.92
C VAL A 100 -6.42 -0.70 5.54
N VAL A 101 -5.48 -0.06 4.86
CA VAL A 101 -4.10 0.09 5.29
C VAL A 101 -3.78 1.57 5.27
N ASN A 102 -3.35 2.11 6.41
CA ASN A 102 -2.91 3.49 6.53
C ASN A 102 -1.45 3.56 6.96
N VAL A 103 -0.67 4.34 6.24
CA VAL A 103 0.70 4.74 6.60
C VAL A 103 0.80 6.24 6.39
N GLY A 104 0.88 6.99 7.49
CA GLY A 104 0.88 8.45 7.48
C GLY A 104 -0.50 9.03 7.79
N ASP A 105 -0.81 10.17 7.18
CA ASP A 105 -1.95 11.02 7.55
C ASP A 105 -2.98 11.25 6.45
N SER A 106 -2.92 10.42 5.40
CA SER A 106 -4.05 10.26 4.48
C SER A 106 -5.21 9.52 5.17
N ARG A 107 -6.43 9.60 4.61
CA ARG A 107 -7.63 9.12 5.30
C ARG A 107 -8.58 8.29 4.43
N ALA A 108 -9.08 7.20 5.00
CA ALA A 108 -10.18 6.41 4.45
C ALA A 108 -11.46 6.61 5.28
N ILE A 109 -12.56 6.89 4.61
CA ILE A 109 -13.89 7.06 5.19
C ILE A 109 -14.88 6.23 4.35
N MET A 110 -15.84 5.58 5.01
CA MET A 110 -16.92 4.85 4.35
C MET A 110 -18.26 5.52 4.60
N SER A 111 -18.94 5.87 3.52
CA SER A 111 -20.35 6.24 3.53
C SER A 111 -21.21 4.99 3.32
N ALA A 112 -22.23 4.80 4.16
CA ALA A 112 -23.14 3.66 4.09
C ALA A 112 -24.61 4.10 4.23
N ASP A 113 -25.52 3.20 3.84
CA ASP A 113 -26.98 3.43 3.86
C ASP A 113 -27.40 4.75 3.18
N GLY A 114 -26.99 4.92 1.92
CA GLY A 114 -27.32 6.11 1.13
C GLY A 114 -26.74 7.43 1.66
N GLY A 115 -25.77 7.39 2.58
CA GLY A 115 -25.19 8.58 3.20
C GLY A 115 -25.57 8.78 4.67
N ASN A 116 -26.47 7.96 5.23
CA ASN A 116 -26.92 8.08 6.62
C ASN A 116 -25.81 7.75 7.64
N PHE A 117 -24.87 6.88 7.28
CA PHE A 117 -23.75 6.53 8.14
C PHE A 117 -22.41 6.91 7.49
N CYS A 118 -21.50 7.42 8.32
CA CYS A 118 -20.14 7.77 7.94
C CYS A 118 -19.18 7.15 8.95
N TYR A 119 -18.30 6.27 8.49
CA TYR A 119 -17.35 5.54 9.33
C TYR A 119 -15.92 5.96 8.99
N ASN A 120 -15.16 6.37 10.00
CA ASN A 120 -13.71 6.50 9.86
C ASN A 120 -13.11 5.10 9.80
N LEU A 121 -12.38 4.80 8.72
CA LEU A 121 -11.75 3.50 8.50
C LEU A 121 -10.24 3.52 8.78
N SER A 122 -9.68 4.70 9.00
CA SER A 122 -8.28 4.89 9.39
C SER A 122 -8.18 5.93 10.51
N ILE A 123 -7.04 5.90 11.19
CA ILE A 123 -6.61 6.91 12.16
C ILE A 123 -5.34 7.50 11.57
N ASP A 124 -5.27 8.82 11.44
CA ASP A 124 -4.07 9.51 10.96
C ASP A 124 -2.92 9.25 11.94
N HIS A 125 -1.70 9.03 11.45
CA HIS A 125 -0.52 8.93 12.30
C HIS A 125 0.14 10.31 12.39
N LYS A 126 -0.02 11.01 13.53
CA LYS A 126 0.58 12.33 13.75
C LYS A 126 1.59 12.29 14.92
N PRO A 127 2.66 13.10 14.89
CA PRO A 127 3.69 13.09 15.96
C PRO A 127 3.19 13.44 17.37
N ASN A 128 2.03 14.09 17.45
CA ASN A 128 1.39 14.50 18.70
C ASN A 128 0.37 13.48 19.23
N ASP A 129 0.17 12.35 18.55
CA ASP A 129 -0.72 11.28 19.00
C ASP A 129 0.05 10.34 19.94
N GLU A 130 -0.46 10.11 21.16
CA GLU A 130 0.22 9.30 22.19
C GLU A 130 0.46 7.85 21.76
N VAL A 131 -0.35 7.30 20.85
CA VAL A 131 -0.21 5.93 20.34
C VAL A 131 0.97 5.80 19.37
N GLU A 132 1.42 6.90 18.78
CA GLU A 132 2.49 6.94 17.76
C GLU A 132 3.86 7.36 18.33
N GLN A 133 3.98 7.57 19.65
CA GLN A 133 5.23 7.88 20.35
C GLN A 133 5.88 6.64 20.98
#